data_AF-C5DB15-F1
#
_entry.id   AF-C5DB15-F1
#
_cell.length_a   1.000
_cell.length_b   1.000
_cell.length_c   1.000
_cell.angle_alpha   90.00
_cell.angle_beta   90.00
_cell.angle_gamma   90.00
#
_symmetry.space_group_name_H-M   'P 1'
#
loop_
_entity.id
_entity.type
_entity.pdbx_description
1 polymer ?
#
loop_
_entity_poly.entity_id
_entity_poly.type
_entity_poly.pdbx_seq_one_letter_code
_entity_poly.pdbx_strand_id
1 'polypeptide(L)' 'MIITKHAIQRFKERITSESPEVIRIFIEADVKSSTILYRLNNIEKRICNGVIYVLDCTNETTPKVITLYLAH' A
#
# COMPACT_ATOMS: atom_id res chain seq x y z
N MET A 1 -2.39 10.88 -0.88
CA MET A 1 -2.26 9.54 -0.25
C MET A 1 -1.14 9.59 0.76
N ILE A 2 -1.29 8.96 1.92
CA ILE A 2 -0.24 8.90 2.95
C ILE A 2 0.35 7.50 2.98
N ILE A 3 1.66 7.36 2.83
CA ILE A 3 2.36 6.06 2.96
C ILE A 3 3.08 6.03 4.32
N THR A 4 2.69 5.10 5.18
CA THR A 4 3.26 5.00 6.53
C THR A 4 4.70 4.50 6.51
N LYS A 5 5.48 4.88 7.53
CA LYS A 5 6.81 4.30 7.76
C LYS A 5 6.76 2.78 7.89
N HIS A 6 5.69 2.26 8.49
CA HIS A 6 5.47 0.81 8.62
C HIS A 6 5.32 0.15 7.24
N ALA A 7 4.48 0.68 6.36
CA ALA A 7 4.33 0.14 5.00
C ALA A 7 5.65 0.13 4.22
N ILE A 8 6.44 1.21 4.31
CA ILE A 8 7.78 1.29 3.68
C ILE A 8 8.70 0.19 4.25
N GLN A 9 8.74 0.03 5.58
CA GLN A 9 9.56 -1.00 6.21
C GLN A 9 9.13 -2.41 5.78
N ARG A 10 7.82 -2.69 5.72
CA ARG A 10 7.31 -3.99 5.27
C ARG A 10 7.68 -4.28 3.81
N PHE A 11 7.64 -3.25 2.95
CA PHE A 11 8.10 -3.34 1.56
C PHE A 11 9.60 -3.65 1.49
N LYS A 12 10.41 -3.00 2.33
CA LYS A 12 11.85 -3.24 2.37
C LYS A 12 12.22 -4.67 2.73
N GLU A 13 11.55 -5.20 3.75
CA GLU A 13 11.76 -6.56 4.24
C GLU A 13 11.37 -7.64 3.23
N ARG A 14 10.46 -7.34 2.29
CA ARG A 14 9.80 -8.36 1.44
C ARG A 14 10.11 -8.24 -0.04
N ILE A 15 10.45 -7.04 -0.52
CA ILE A 15 10.50 -6.75 -1.96
C ILE A 15 11.85 -6.16 -2.38
N THR A 16 12.37 -5.14 -1.70
CA THR A 16 13.58 -4.44 -2.18
C THR A 16 14.35 -3.67 -1.10
N SER A 17 15.66 -3.49 -1.25
CA SER A 17 16.49 -2.67 -0.35
C SER A 17 16.58 -1.18 -0.71
N GLU A 18 15.81 -0.72 -1.71
CA GLU A 18 15.79 0.66 -2.20
C GLU A 18 15.53 1.74 -1.13
N SER A 19 15.75 3.00 -1.53
CA SER A 19 15.50 4.16 -0.68
C SER A 19 14.01 4.31 -0.34
N PRO A 20 13.67 4.87 0.85
CA PRO A 20 12.28 5.15 1.23
C PRO A 20 11.53 6.00 0.20
N GLU A 21 12.22 6.92 -0.47
CA GLU A 21 11.66 7.80 -1.49
C GLU A 21 11.23 7.01 -2.73
N VAL A 22 12.09 6.12 -3.23
CA VAL A 22 11.76 5.25 -4.37
C VAL A 22 10.59 4.33 -4.03
N ILE A 23 10.60 3.74 -2.83
CA ILE A 23 9.52 2.87 -2.36
C ILE A 23 8.19 3.63 -2.25
N ARG A 24 8.21 4.88 -1.77
CA ARG A 24 7.00 5.71 -1.73
C ARG A 24 6.43 5.95 -3.12
N ILE A 25 7.27 6.36 -4.06
CA ILE A 25 6.85 6.62 -5.45
C ILE A 25 6.26 5.35 -6.06
N PHE A 26 6.92 4.21 -5.85
CA PHE A 26 6.44 2.91 -6.32
C PHE A 26 5.08 2.55 -5.73
N ILE A 27 4.93 2.55 -4.39
CA ILE A 27 3.67 2.21 -3.72
C ILE A 27 2.54 3.14 -4.20
N GLU A 28 2.82 4.45 -4.34
CA GLU A 28 1.79 5.38 -4.80
C GLU A 28 1.32 5.07 -6.24
N ALA A 29 2.25 4.79 -7.15
CA ALA A 29 1.93 4.41 -8.52
C ALA A 29 1.16 3.08 -8.56
N ASP A 30 1.63 2.07 -7.83
CA ASP A 30 1.07 0.72 -7.84
C ASP A 30 -0.34 0.67 -7.20
N VAL A 31 -0.57 1.44 -6.14
CA VAL A 31 -1.91 1.60 -5.54
C VAL A 31 -2.88 2.29 -6.50
N LYS A 32 -2.43 3.22 -7.35
CA LYS A 32 -3.28 3.86 -8.37
C LYS A 32 -3.70 2.88 -9.47
N SER A 33 -2.85 1.90 -9.81
CA SER A 33 -3.16 0.83 -10.77
C SER A 33 -3.76 -0.42 -10.15
N SER A 34 -3.90 -0.47 -8.82
CA SER A 34 -4.39 -1.65 -8.11
C SER A 34 -5.90 -1.88 -8.24
N THR A 35 -6.30 -3.14 -8.20
CA THR A 35 -7.70 -3.57 -8.18
C THR A 35 -8.20 -3.65 -6.74
N ILE A 36 -9.37 -3.08 -6.46
CA ILE A 36 -10.01 -3.20 -5.14
C ILE A 36 -10.53 -4.64 -4.98
N LEU A 37 -10.12 -5.30 -3.89
CA LEU A 37 -10.64 -6.62 -3.51
C LEU A 37 -11.93 -6.48 -2.70
N TYR A 38 -11.87 -5.71 -1.62
CA TYR A 38 -13.02 -5.40 -0.77
C TYR A 38 -12.74 -4.19 0.14
N ARG A 39 -13.80 -3.62 0.71
CA ARG A 39 -13.75 -2.58 1.74
C ARG A 39 -14.65 -2.95 2.90
N LEU A 40 -14.12 -2.88 4.12
CA LEU A 40 -14.86 -3.13 5.37
C LEU A 40 -14.41 -2.13 6.43
N ASN A 41 -15.36 -1.44 7.08
CA ASN A 41 -15.08 -0.45 8.14
C ASN A 41 -14.02 0.59 7.75
N ASN A 42 -14.14 1.15 6.53
CA ASN A 42 -13.16 2.08 5.93
C ASN A 42 -11.75 1.54 5.72
N ILE A 43 -11.51 0.25 5.96
CA ILE A 43 -10.30 -0.44 5.56
C ILE A 43 -10.52 -1.06 4.20
N GLU A 44 -9.71 -0.67 3.23
CA GLU A 44 -9.78 -1.13 1.86
C GLU A 44 -8.55 -1.99 1.54
N LYS A 45 -8.79 -3.17 0.96
CA LYS A 45 -7.72 -4.01 0.42
C LYS A 45 -7.69 -3.89 -1.08
N ARG A 46 -6.49 -3.66 -1.63
CA ARG A 46 -6.24 -3.65 -3.07
C ARG A 46 -5.13 -4.61 -3.42
N ILE A 47 -5.10 -5.07 -4.66
CA ILE A 47 -4.03 -5.92 -5.18
C ILE A 47 -3.46 -5.37 -6.50
N CYS A 48 -2.15 -5.38 -6.64
CA CYS A 48 -1.46 -5.14 -7.91
C CYS A 48 -0.12 -5.89 -7.88
N ASN A 49 0.30 -6.47 -9.00
CA ASN A 49 1.62 -7.11 -9.13
C ASN A 49 1.99 -8.10 -8.00
N GLY A 50 1.02 -8.85 -7.48
CA GLY A 50 1.25 -9.77 -6.36
C GLY A 50 1.46 -9.09 -5.00
N VAL A 51 1.20 -7.79 -4.88
CA VAL A 51 1.24 -7.03 -3.64
C VAL A 51 -0.19 -6.67 -3.21
N ILE A 52 -0.56 -7.04 -1.99
CA ILE A 52 -1.81 -6.65 -1.36
C ILE A 52 -1.56 -5.42 -0.49
N TYR A 53 -2.20 -4.31 -0.84
CA TYR A 53 -2.15 -3.06 -0.10
C TYR A 53 -3.33 -2.97 0.85
N VAL A 54 -3.08 -2.54 2.09
CA VAL A 54 -4.13 -2.22 3.06
C VAL A 54 -4.15 -0.71 3.28
N LEU A 55 -5.29 -0.11 2.94
CA LEU A 55 -5.53 1.32 3.04
C LEU A 55 -6.56 1.60 4.13
N ASP A 56 -6.29 2.62 4.93
CA ASP A 56 -7.28 3.29 5.76
C ASP A 56 -7.85 4.47 4.97
N CYS A 57 -9.13 4.37 4.62
CA CYS A 57 -9.90 5.34 3.85
C CYS A 57 -10.85 6.16 4.74
N THR A 58 -10.62 6.23 6.06
CA THR A 58 -11.44 7.05 6.97
C THR A 58 -11.44 8.52 6.56
N ASN A 59 -10.33 9.01 6.00
CA ASN A 59 -10.29 10.27 5.28
C ASN A 59 -10.29 10.00 3.77
N GLU A 60 -11.47 10.09 3.15
CA GLU A 60 -11.67 9.72 1.74
C GLU A 60 -10.81 10.55 0.77
N THR A 61 -10.50 11.80 1.13
CA THR A 61 -9.64 12.67 0.32
C THR A 61 -8.17 12.26 0.35
N THR A 62 -7.75 11.61 1.45
CA THR A 62 -6.35 11.31 1.72
C THR A 62 -6.20 9.91 2.31
N PRO A 63 -6.40 8.84 1.51
CA PRO A 63 -6.26 7.47 1.98
C PRO A 63 -4.83 7.20 2.45
N LYS A 64 -4.69 6.35 3.47
CA LYS A 64 -3.43 6.04 4.14
C LYS A 64 -3.07 4.56 3.98
N VAL A 65 -1.94 4.26 3.34
CA VAL A 65 -1.39 2.91 3.24
C VAL A 65 -0.78 2.52 4.59
N ILE A 66 -1.48 1.66 5.33
CA ILE A 66 -1.09 1.25 6.68
C ILE A 66 -0.12 0.08 6.67
N THR A 67 -0.29 -0.87 5.77
CA THR A 67 0.57 -2.04 5.62
C THR A 67 0.38 -2.70 4.25
N LEU A 68 1.19 -3.71 3.96
CA LEU A 68 1.11 -4.52 2.74
C LEU A 68 1.60 -5.94 2.95
N TYR A 69 1.18 -6.83 2.06
CA TYR A 69 1.53 -8.25 2.03
C TYR A 69 1.88 -8.68 0.60
N LEU A 70 2.59 -9.78 0.45
CA LEU A 70 2.70 -10.47 -0.84
C LEU A 70 1.53 -11.46 -0.95
N ALA A 71 0.85 -11.45 -2.10
CA ALA A 71 -0.08 -12.48 -2.49
C ALA A 71 0.74 -13.72 -2.86
N HIS A 72 0.64 -14.75 -2.02
CA HIS A 72 1.18 -16.09 -2.31
C HIS A 72 0.16 -16.90 -3.11
#